data_AF-A0A2Z5FS82-F1
#
_entry.id   AF-A0A2Z5FS82-F1
#
_cell.length_a   1.000
_cell.length_b   1.000
_cell.length_c   1.000
_cell.angle_alpha   90.00
_cell.angle_beta   90.00
_cell.angle_gamma   90.00
#
_symmetry.space_group_name_H-M   'P 1'
#
loop_
_entity.id
_entity.type
_entity.pdbx_description
1 polymer ?
#
loop_
_entity_poly.entity_id
_entity_poly.type
_entity_poly.pdbx_seq_one_letter_code
_entity_poly.pdbx_strand_id
1 'polypeptide(L)'
;MLGFLTLTAWGAKHDKGEAPPPTLRIPTDPLGYHPLSSFYLMGRTSSVSLDFVDDDHLLFTFRVPVLLKRLVECGPEDEDQLIRAMVIHLPDGKVERSAEWRMHDRGRYLWALRDGKFLVRQRDQLFTTDSSLNLHPYIESKSPIRLVKLSPDARLLLIETDLEKHTEEEHRRLVEEARQAGLSMPREDVQLSVIQVDNHTAVGHARAYNPTDLPLIADGYLETLSAKGDHWMVRYKPFQGEPSVVAEVASSCHPNESSLNGQTLFLSTCSGGGSDHVFQAISLTGKRLWSYRWDSHFIWPTTAYSENGQRIAFSTLRVARPVSAMDPFDETELQGQRIEVLDVETGKLAMSQFATPMLSGGQNYGLSADGRRFVILRENAIEVYDLPAVTTALAAVN
;
A
#
# COMPACT_ATOMS: atom_id res chain seq x y z
N MET A 1 34.86 17.04 16.32
CA MET A 1 33.79 18.04 16.21
C MET A 1 32.54 17.33 15.74
N LEU A 2 31.62 16.97 16.65
CA LEU A 2 30.32 16.44 16.26
C LEU A 2 29.44 17.61 15.83
N GLY A 3 29.18 17.73 14.52
CA GLY A 3 28.12 18.59 14.02
C GLY A 3 26.78 17.94 14.33
N PHE A 4 25.99 18.54 15.23
CA PHE A 4 24.59 18.19 15.39
C PHE A 4 23.86 18.59 14.10
N LEU A 5 23.63 17.62 13.22
CA LEU A 5 22.65 17.74 12.15
C LEU A 5 21.28 17.84 12.80
N THR A 6 20.69 19.05 12.78
CA THR A 6 19.31 19.29 13.20
C THR A 6 18.37 18.50 12.30
N LEU A 7 17.80 17.41 12.82
CA LEU A 7 16.70 16.69 12.17
C LEU A 7 15.48 17.62 12.12
N THR A 8 14.95 17.84 10.92
CA THR A 8 13.67 18.54 10.75
C THR A 8 12.52 17.64 11.20
N ALA A 9 11.69 18.14 12.11
CA ALA A 9 10.47 17.46 12.54
C ALA A 9 9.42 17.44 11.40
N TRP A 10 8.91 16.25 11.07
CA TRP A 10 7.75 16.06 10.21
C TRP A 10 6.51 16.61 10.93
N GLY A 11 5.64 17.33 10.22
CA GLY A 11 4.39 17.87 10.77
C GLY A 11 4.43 19.38 11.07
N ALA A 12 5.45 19.89 11.77
CA ALA A 12 5.48 21.30 12.17
C ALA A 12 5.61 22.32 11.01
N LYS A 13 6.14 21.87 9.86
CA LYS A 13 6.31 22.71 8.66
C LYS A 13 5.23 22.49 7.59
N HIS A 14 4.44 21.41 7.70
CA HIS A 14 3.50 20.97 6.66
C HIS A 14 2.04 21.32 6.95
N ASP A 15 1.69 21.71 8.19
CA ASP A 15 0.35 22.17 8.57
C ASP A 15 0.05 23.65 8.20
N LYS A 16 0.97 24.37 7.53
CA LYS A 16 0.89 25.85 7.39
C LYS A 16 0.58 26.39 5.98
N GLY A 17 0.16 25.55 5.03
CA GLY A 17 -0.34 26.02 3.74
C GLY A 17 -1.72 25.43 3.48
N GLU A 18 -2.72 26.29 3.25
CA GLU A 18 -3.98 25.85 2.64
C GLU A 18 -3.63 25.24 1.27
N ALA A 19 -4.02 23.98 1.04
CA ALA A 19 -3.80 23.34 -0.25
C ALA A 19 -4.49 24.18 -1.34
N PRO A 20 -3.90 24.31 -2.55
CA PRO A 20 -4.59 24.96 -3.65
C PRO A 20 -5.95 24.30 -3.87
N PRO A 21 -6.97 25.01 -4.36
CA PRO A 21 -8.25 24.38 -4.68
C PRO A 21 -8.06 23.27 -5.72
N PRO A 22 -8.89 22.22 -5.70
CA PRO A 22 -8.82 21.16 -6.70
C PRO A 22 -9.06 21.71 -8.10
N THR A 23 -8.28 21.26 -9.08
CA THR A 23 -8.48 21.58 -10.50
C THR A 23 -9.80 21.01 -11.00
N LEU A 24 -10.21 19.86 -10.46
CA LEU A 24 -11.48 19.21 -10.77
C LEU A 24 -12.10 18.60 -9.51
N ARG A 25 -13.42 18.71 -9.39
CA ARG A 25 -14.20 18.12 -8.30
C ARG A 25 -15.44 17.44 -8.87
N ILE A 26 -15.52 16.11 -8.73
CA ILE A 26 -16.61 15.27 -9.26
C ILE A 26 -17.43 14.75 -8.06
N PRO A 27 -18.69 15.15 -7.89
CA PRO A 27 -19.55 14.63 -6.83
C PRO A 27 -19.72 13.11 -6.96
N THR A 28 -19.65 12.39 -5.83
CA THR A 28 -19.77 10.93 -5.85
C THR A 28 -21.19 10.42 -5.69
N ASP A 29 -22.12 11.24 -5.18
CA ASP A 29 -23.52 10.86 -5.01
C ASP A 29 -24.18 10.43 -6.34
N PRO A 30 -24.01 11.15 -7.47
CA PRO A 30 -24.55 10.71 -8.77
C PRO A 30 -23.93 9.40 -9.28
N LEU A 31 -22.75 9.03 -8.80
CA LEU A 31 -22.09 7.77 -9.12
C LEU A 31 -22.66 6.60 -8.28
N GLY A 32 -23.44 6.90 -7.24
CA GLY A 32 -24.01 5.93 -6.32
C GLY A 32 -23.05 5.47 -5.22
N TYR A 33 -21.97 6.21 -4.99
CA TYR A 33 -21.07 5.94 -3.86
C TYR A 33 -21.55 6.64 -2.60
N HIS A 34 -21.51 5.90 -1.49
CA HIS A 34 -21.75 6.43 -0.16
C HIS A 34 -20.60 6.00 0.77
N PRO A 35 -20.08 6.92 1.59
CA PRO A 35 -19.06 6.59 2.59
C PRO A 35 -19.48 5.41 3.47
N LEU A 36 -18.55 4.50 3.72
CA LEU A 36 -18.76 3.42 4.67
C LEU A 36 -18.83 3.96 6.10
N SER A 37 -19.49 3.20 6.97
CA SER A 37 -19.45 3.49 8.40
C SER A 37 -18.03 3.31 8.94
N SER A 38 -17.77 4.03 10.02
CA SER A 38 -16.47 4.04 10.67
C SER A 38 -16.06 2.68 11.27
N PHE A 39 -17.01 1.76 11.47
CA PHE A 39 -16.78 0.35 11.80
C PHE A 39 -15.73 -0.34 10.89
N TYR A 40 -15.66 0.03 9.62
CA TYR A 40 -14.72 -0.57 8.66
C TYR A 40 -13.29 -0.02 8.79
N LEU A 41 -13.08 1.05 9.59
CA LEU A 41 -11.79 1.68 9.77
C LEU A 41 -10.79 0.77 10.45
N MET A 42 -11.17 0.03 11.49
CA MET A 42 -10.18 -0.79 12.21
C MET A 42 -9.83 -2.08 11.47
N GLY A 43 -10.72 -2.57 10.62
CA GLY A 43 -10.53 -3.84 9.89
C GLY A 43 -9.59 -3.77 8.68
N ARG A 44 -9.13 -2.58 8.28
CA ARG A 44 -8.33 -2.35 7.05
C ARG A 44 -8.92 -3.03 5.80
N THR A 45 -10.23 -3.14 5.75
CA THR A 45 -10.96 -3.75 4.64
C THR A 45 -10.85 -2.87 3.40
N SER A 46 -10.72 -3.48 2.23
CA SER A 46 -10.76 -2.76 0.96
C SER A 46 -12.18 -2.74 0.43
N SER A 47 -12.72 -1.54 0.27
CA SER A 47 -14.08 -1.34 -0.23
C SER A 47 -14.19 -0.11 -1.13
N VAL A 48 -13.08 0.58 -1.36
CA VAL A 48 -12.95 1.70 -2.29
C VAL A 48 -11.55 1.63 -2.89
N SER A 49 -11.41 1.93 -4.18
CA SER A 49 -10.13 2.27 -4.78
C SER A 49 -10.26 3.43 -5.77
N LEU A 50 -9.19 4.18 -5.94
CA LEU A 50 -9.14 5.36 -6.77
C LEU A 50 -7.75 5.48 -7.40
N ASP A 51 -7.67 5.17 -8.68
CA ASP A 51 -6.41 5.07 -9.41
C ASP A 51 -6.55 5.74 -10.79
N PHE A 52 -5.47 6.30 -11.32
CA PHE A 52 -5.45 6.78 -12.71
C PHE A 52 -5.33 5.60 -13.66
N VAL A 53 -6.14 5.60 -14.71
CA VAL A 53 -5.97 4.68 -15.86
C VAL A 53 -4.98 5.29 -16.84
N ASP A 54 -5.17 6.56 -17.15
CA ASP A 54 -4.28 7.35 -17.98
C ASP A 54 -4.41 8.82 -17.55
N ASP A 55 -3.99 9.72 -18.43
CA ASP A 55 -4.08 11.14 -18.14
C ASP A 55 -5.53 11.65 -18.06
N ASP A 56 -6.48 11.10 -18.78
CA ASP A 56 -7.84 11.64 -18.84
C ASP A 56 -8.87 10.69 -18.25
N HIS A 57 -8.45 9.62 -17.59
CA HIS A 57 -9.36 8.63 -17.01
C HIS A 57 -8.96 8.18 -15.60
N LEU A 58 -9.97 8.07 -14.74
CA LEU A 58 -9.87 7.46 -13.41
C LEU A 58 -10.61 6.13 -13.38
N LEU A 59 -9.99 5.14 -12.72
CA LEU A 59 -10.67 3.96 -12.24
C LEU A 59 -11.13 4.24 -10.81
N PHE A 60 -12.45 4.36 -10.63
CA PHE A 60 -13.07 4.46 -9.32
C PHE A 60 -13.84 3.19 -9.03
N THR A 61 -13.48 2.51 -7.94
CA THR A 61 -14.19 1.31 -7.51
C THR A 61 -14.73 1.50 -6.11
N PHE A 62 -15.90 0.93 -5.83
CA PHE A 62 -16.48 0.99 -4.49
C PHE A 62 -17.46 -0.15 -4.22
N ARG A 63 -17.61 -0.50 -2.95
CA ARG A 63 -18.59 -1.48 -2.47
C ARG A 63 -20.02 -0.96 -2.64
N VAL A 64 -20.86 -1.79 -3.24
CA VAL A 64 -22.32 -1.54 -3.34
C VAL A 64 -23.03 -2.17 -2.13
N PRO A 65 -23.81 -1.41 -1.34
CA PRO A 65 -24.51 -1.93 -0.17
C PRO A 65 -25.78 -2.69 -0.57
N VAL A 66 -25.62 -3.94 -1.02
CA VAL A 66 -26.74 -4.82 -1.41
C VAL A 66 -26.72 -6.15 -0.67
N LEU A 67 -27.89 -6.77 -0.56
CA LEU A 67 -27.99 -8.16 -0.12
C LEU A 67 -27.57 -9.08 -1.26
N LEU A 68 -26.61 -9.95 -0.98
CA LEU A 68 -26.11 -10.93 -1.95
C LEU A 68 -26.71 -12.31 -1.65
N LYS A 69 -27.22 -12.96 -2.69
CA LYS A 69 -27.55 -14.38 -2.62
C LYS A 69 -26.25 -15.17 -2.53
N ARG A 70 -26.10 -16.02 -1.51
CA ARG A 70 -24.97 -16.94 -1.39
C ARG A 70 -24.95 -17.88 -2.60
N LEU A 71 -23.82 -17.95 -3.29
CA LEU A 71 -23.64 -18.89 -4.41
C LEU A 71 -23.24 -20.26 -3.86
N VAL A 72 -23.36 -21.31 -4.69
CA VAL A 72 -23.13 -22.69 -4.25
C VAL A 72 -21.65 -22.92 -3.94
N GLU A 73 -20.78 -22.22 -4.66
CA GLU A 73 -19.33 -22.19 -4.55
C GLU A 73 -18.80 -21.32 -3.40
N CYS A 74 -19.66 -20.53 -2.74
CA CYS A 74 -19.27 -19.70 -1.60
C CYS A 74 -19.09 -20.58 -0.35
N GLY A 75 -17.85 -20.67 0.14
CA GLY A 75 -17.53 -21.35 1.40
C GLY A 75 -18.15 -20.65 2.61
N PRO A 76 -18.37 -21.32 3.75
CA PRO A 76 -19.07 -20.78 4.93
C PRO A 76 -18.45 -19.49 5.49
N GLU A 77 -17.14 -19.32 5.34
CA GLU A 77 -16.36 -18.18 5.85
C GLU A 77 -16.21 -17.03 4.81
N ASP A 78 -16.78 -17.17 3.60
CA ASP A 78 -16.65 -16.13 2.58
C ASP A 78 -17.40 -14.85 2.98
N GLU A 79 -16.71 -13.73 2.90
CA GLU A 79 -17.23 -12.39 3.19
C GLU A 79 -17.58 -11.66 1.88
N ASP A 80 -18.48 -12.26 1.11
CA ASP A 80 -18.85 -11.77 -0.22
C ASP A 80 -19.24 -10.28 -0.22
N GLN A 81 -18.73 -9.56 -1.22
CA GLN A 81 -19.10 -8.18 -1.50
C GLN A 81 -19.22 -7.93 -3.00
N LEU A 82 -20.05 -6.95 -3.36
CA LEU A 82 -20.17 -6.47 -4.72
C LEU A 82 -19.41 -5.16 -4.85
N ILE A 83 -18.41 -5.13 -5.72
CA ILE A 83 -17.64 -3.93 -6.07
C ILE A 83 -18.15 -3.42 -7.40
N ARG A 84 -18.58 -2.16 -7.46
CA ARG A 84 -18.79 -1.46 -8.72
C ARG A 84 -17.50 -0.81 -9.14
N ALA A 85 -17.08 -1.04 -10.38
CA ALA A 85 -15.96 -0.37 -11.01
C ALA A 85 -16.47 0.59 -12.08
N MET A 86 -15.91 1.79 -12.14
CA MET A 86 -16.26 2.82 -13.11
C MET A 86 -14.99 3.43 -13.70
N VAL A 87 -14.97 3.58 -15.03
CA VAL A 87 -14.01 4.45 -15.71
C VAL A 87 -14.66 5.80 -15.92
N ILE A 88 -14.07 6.81 -15.30
CA ILE A 88 -14.57 8.18 -15.29
C ILE A 88 -13.63 9.03 -16.14
N HIS A 89 -14.17 9.65 -17.18
CA HIS A 89 -13.44 10.59 -18.00
C HIS A 89 -13.28 11.94 -17.26
N LEU A 90 -12.08 12.49 -17.37
CA LEU A 90 -11.69 13.81 -16.92
C LEU A 90 -11.61 14.71 -18.17
N PRO A 91 -12.17 15.94 -18.16
CA PRO A 91 -12.58 16.71 -16.99
C PRO A 91 -14.07 16.70 -16.69
N ASP A 92 -14.92 16.09 -17.51
CA ASP A 92 -16.37 16.24 -17.39
C ASP A 92 -17.02 15.33 -16.33
N GLY A 93 -16.26 14.41 -15.75
CA GLY A 93 -16.73 13.49 -14.71
C GLY A 93 -17.71 12.44 -15.23
N LYS A 94 -17.75 12.23 -16.55
CA LYS A 94 -18.67 11.29 -17.18
C LYS A 94 -18.19 9.86 -16.98
N VAL A 95 -19.10 8.98 -16.57
CA VAL A 95 -18.84 7.53 -16.56
C VAL A 95 -18.88 7.01 -18.00
N GLU A 96 -17.75 6.50 -18.48
CA GLU A 96 -17.65 5.93 -19.83
C GLU A 96 -17.88 4.42 -19.85
N ARG A 97 -17.45 3.75 -18.78
CA ARG A 97 -17.59 2.30 -18.59
C ARG A 97 -17.92 2.01 -17.14
N SER A 98 -18.70 0.96 -16.93
CA SER A 98 -18.99 0.44 -15.60
C SER A 98 -19.11 -1.07 -15.63
N ALA A 99 -18.61 -1.72 -14.58
CA ALA A 99 -18.75 -3.15 -14.36
C ALA A 99 -19.06 -3.41 -12.89
N GLU A 100 -19.58 -4.60 -12.61
CA GLU A 100 -19.74 -5.08 -11.24
C GLU A 100 -18.93 -6.38 -11.05
N TRP A 101 -18.13 -6.40 -10.00
CA TRP A 101 -17.25 -7.51 -9.65
C TRP A 101 -17.71 -8.09 -8.31
N ARG A 102 -18.05 -9.37 -8.32
CA ARG A 102 -18.31 -10.10 -7.08
C ARG A 102 -16.97 -10.53 -6.49
N MET A 103 -16.66 -10.05 -5.29
CA MET A 103 -15.52 -10.49 -4.50
C MET A 103 -16.00 -11.45 -3.42
N HIS A 104 -15.13 -12.36 -2.99
CA HIS A 104 -15.44 -13.38 -1.98
C HIS A 104 -14.87 -13.09 -0.59
N ASP A 105 -14.21 -11.94 -0.45
CA ASP A 105 -13.67 -11.46 0.82
C ASP A 105 -13.54 -9.92 0.80
N ARG A 106 -13.06 -9.36 1.92
CA ARG A 106 -12.88 -7.91 2.13
C ARG A 106 -11.44 -7.42 2.09
N GLY A 107 -10.51 -8.27 1.65
CA GLY A 107 -9.10 -7.92 1.48
C GLY A 107 -8.90 -6.96 0.31
N ARG A 108 -7.68 -6.41 0.19
CA ARG A 108 -7.30 -5.64 -1.01
C ARG A 108 -7.54 -6.48 -2.26
N TYR A 109 -8.15 -5.86 -3.26
CA TYR A 109 -8.55 -6.52 -4.50
C TYR A 109 -8.03 -5.83 -5.75
N LEU A 110 -7.45 -4.62 -5.65
CA LEU A 110 -6.95 -3.86 -6.81
C LEU A 110 -5.54 -3.33 -6.57
N TRP A 111 -4.70 -3.45 -7.59
CA TRP A 111 -3.38 -2.83 -7.67
C TRP A 111 -3.17 -2.27 -9.08
N ALA A 112 -2.73 -1.01 -9.16
CA ALA A 112 -2.26 -0.43 -10.41
C ALA A 112 -1.01 -1.17 -10.90
N LEU A 113 -1.05 -1.59 -12.16
CA LEU A 113 0.11 -2.01 -12.93
C LEU A 113 0.60 -0.79 -13.73
N ARG A 114 1.33 -1.03 -14.82
CA ARG A 114 1.79 0.01 -15.74
C ARG A 114 0.84 0.15 -16.91
N ASP A 115 0.92 1.31 -17.58
CA ASP A 115 0.25 1.57 -18.85
C ASP A 115 -1.29 1.41 -18.75
N GLY A 116 -1.88 1.85 -17.65
CA GLY A 116 -3.34 1.82 -17.42
C GLY A 116 -3.94 0.44 -17.20
N LYS A 117 -3.10 -0.54 -16.86
CA LYS A 117 -3.53 -1.89 -16.48
C LYS A 117 -3.63 -2.03 -14.98
N PHE A 118 -4.44 -2.99 -14.55
CA PHE A 118 -4.65 -3.28 -13.13
C PHE A 118 -4.65 -4.78 -12.89
N LEU A 119 -4.15 -5.18 -11.72
CA LEU A 119 -4.32 -6.51 -11.17
C LEU A 119 -5.55 -6.52 -10.27
N VAL A 120 -6.45 -7.45 -10.50
CA VAL A 120 -7.66 -7.69 -9.71
C VAL A 120 -7.55 -9.05 -9.02
N ARG A 121 -7.72 -9.10 -7.70
CA ARG A 121 -7.80 -10.36 -6.96
C ARG A 121 -9.25 -10.68 -6.62
N GLN A 122 -9.70 -11.87 -7.01
CA GLN A 122 -10.94 -12.46 -6.55
C GLN A 122 -10.59 -13.76 -5.82
N ARG A 123 -10.56 -13.71 -4.48
CA ARG A 123 -10.14 -14.85 -3.64
C ARG A 123 -8.74 -15.34 -4.01
N ASP A 124 -8.66 -16.52 -4.62
CA ASP A 124 -7.45 -17.25 -4.99
C ASP A 124 -7.10 -17.13 -6.47
N GLN A 125 -7.83 -16.27 -7.18
CA GLN A 125 -7.62 -15.97 -8.59
C GLN A 125 -7.19 -14.51 -8.77
N LEU A 126 -6.20 -14.33 -9.64
CA LEU A 126 -5.75 -13.03 -10.10
C LEU A 126 -6.16 -12.85 -11.56
N PHE A 127 -6.65 -11.66 -11.85
CA PHE A 127 -7.05 -11.21 -13.17
C PHE A 127 -6.30 -9.93 -13.51
N THR A 128 -6.15 -9.68 -14.80
CA THR A 128 -5.76 -8.35 -15.30
C THR A 128 -6.99 -7.66 -15.89
N THR A 129 -7.00 -6.33 -15.82
CA THR A 129 -8.01 -5.49 -16.45
C THR A 129 -7.42 -4.15 -16.85
N ASP A 130 -8.20 -3.35 -17.56
CA ASP A 130 -7.85 -2.03 -18.09
C ASP A 130 -9.12 -1.15 -18.17
N SER A 131 -9.10 -0.09 -18.98
CA SER A 131 -10.25 0.80 -19.19
C SER A 131 -11.52 0.08 -19.71
N SER A 132 -11.40 -1.14 -20.25
CA SER A 132 -12.55 -1.94 -20.65
C SER A 132 -13.30 -2.57 -19.48
N LEU A 133 -12.68 -2.67 -18.30
CA LEU A 133 -13.16 -3.36 -17.09
C LEU A 133 -13.42 -4.86 -17.26
N ASN A 134 -12.99 -5.44 -18.39
CA ASN A 134 -13.06 -6.88 -18.60
C ASN A 134 -11.95 -7.57 -17.78
N LEU A 135 -12.32 -8.64 -17.07
CA LEU A 135 -11.37 -9.43 -16.29
C LEU A 135 -10.78 -10.53 -17.18
N HIS A 136 -9.46 -10.49 -17.36
CA HIS A 136 -8.70 -11.49 -18.09
C HIS A 136 -7.92 -12.37 -17.09
N PRO A 137 -8.10 -13.70 -17.08
CA PRO A 137 -7.38 -14.58 -16.17
C PRO A 137 -5.86 -14.35 -16.25
N TYR A 138 -5.21 -14.26 -15.10
CA TYR A 138 -3.77 -14.01 -14.99
C TYR A 138 -3.06 -15.15 -14.26
N ILE A 139 -3.43 -15.40 -13.00
CA ILE A 139 -2.90 -16.50 -12.20
C ILE A 139 -4.05 -17.15 -11.44
N GLU A 140 -4.12 -18.48 -11.48
CA GLU A 140 -5.02 -19.26 -10.64
C GLU A 140 -4.19 -20.03 -9.61
N SER A 141 -4.44 -19.75 -8.33
CA SER A 141 -3.79 -20.46 -7.24
C SER A 141 -4.61 -21.69 -6.84
N LYS A 142 -3.90 -22.79 -6.56
CA LYS A 142 -4.51 -24.01 -5.99
C LYS A 142 -4.66 -23.95 -4.47
N SER A 143 -3.97 -23.01 -3.83
CA SER A 143 -4.00 -22.76 -2.40
C SER A 143 -4.56 -21.37 -2.12
N PRO A 144 -5.17 -21.14 -0.94
CA PRO A 144 -5.62 -19.82 -0.54
C PRO A 144 -4.54 -18.75 -0.69
N ILE A 145 -4.85 -17.64 -1.38
CA ILE A 145 -3.98 -16.48 -1.47
C ILE A 145 -4.14 -15.65 -0.19
N ARG A 146 -3.05 -15.47 0.54
CA ARG A 146 -3.00 -14.67 1.78
C ARG A 146 -2.59 -13.23 1.53
N LEU A 147 -1.63 -13.02 0.63
CA LEU A 147 -1.09 -11.71 0.32
C LEU A 147 -0.76 -11.59 -1.16
N VAL A 148 -0.99 -10.39 -1.68
CA VAL A 148 -0.56 -9.94 -3.01
C VAL A 148 0.13 -8.60 -2.82
N LYS A 149 1.36 -8.48 -3.31
CA LYS A 149 2.14 -7.24 -3.23
C LYS A 149 2.89 -7.00 -4.53
N LEU A 150 2.89 -5.76 -5.00
CA LEU A 150 3.72 -5.32 -6.11
C LEU A 150 4.97 -4.61 -5.60
N SER A 151 6.08 -4.72 -6.33
CA SER A 151 7.16 -3.74 -6.22
C SER A 151 6.64 -2.35 -6.62
N PRO A 152 7.22 -1.25 -6.11
CA PRO A 152 6.71 0.10 -6.41
C PRO A 152 6.71 0.49 -7.90
N ASP A 153 7.56 -0.16 -8.70
CA ASP A 153 7.62 0.01 -10.15
C ASP A 153 6.74 -1.01 -10.92
N ALA A 154 5.92 -1.78 -10.19
CA ALA A 154 5.00 -2.79 -10.69
C ALA A 154 5.64 -3.86 -11.60
N ARG A 155 6.96 -4.10 -11.49
CA ARG A 155 7.67 -5.12 -12.27
C ARG A 155 7.69 -6.51 -11.62
N LEU A 156 7.59 -6.55 -10.30
CA LEU A 156 7.58 -7.78 -9.52
C LEU A 156 6.27 -7.92 -8.76
N LEU A 157 5.73 -9.12 -8.78
CA LEU A 157 4.55 -9.54 -8.04
C LEU A 157 4.96 -10.61 -7.02
N LEU A 158 4.73 -10.33 -5.75
CA LEU A 158 4.78 -11.31 -4.66
C LEU A 158 3.38 -11.85 -4.42
N ILE A 159 3.25 -13.18 -4.44
CA ILE A 159 2.06 -13.90 -4.00
C ILE A 159 2.46 -14.77 -2.81
N GLU A 160 1.75 -14.62 -1.71
CA GLU A 160 1.82 -15.51 -0.56
C GLU A 160 0.60 -16.44 -0.58
N THR A 161 0.84 -17.75 -0.53
CA THR A 161 -0.22 -18.77 -0.50
C THR A 161 -0.02 -19.73 0.66
N ASP A 162 -1.11 -20.30 1.17
CA ASP A 162 -1.01 -21.37 2.16
C ASP A 162 -0.32 -22.61 1.61
N LEU A 163 0.49 -23.23 2.47
CA LEU A 163 1.10 -24.52 2.26
C LEU A 163 0.55 -25.49 3.30
N GLU A 164 -0.49 -26.23 2.90
CA GLU A 164 -1.15 -27.25 3.71
C GLU A 164 -0.14 -28.28 4.23
N LYS A 165 -0.06 -28.40 5.56
CA LYS A 165 0.82 -29.37 6.25
C LYS A 165 0.13 -30.70 6.52
N HIS A 166 -1.19 -30.70 6.58
CA HIS A 166 -1.98 -31.82 7.05
C HIS A 166 -2.67 -32.54 5.89
N THR A 167 -3.07 -33.79 6.15
CA THR A 167 -4.01 -34.45 5.24
C THR A 167 -5.37 -33.77 5.35
N GLU A 168 -6.21 -33.82 4.32
CA GLU A 168 -7.55 -33.19 4.36
C GLU A 168 -8.41 -33.66 5.54
N GLU A 169 -8.28 -34.94 5.94
CA GLU A 169 -8.95 -35.49 7.12
C GLU A 169 -8.42 -34.88 8.42
N GLU A 170 -7.10 -34.78 8.57
CA GLU A 170 -6.48 -34.18 9.74
C GLU A 170 -6.75 -32.68 9.84
N HIS A 171 -6.64 -31.96 8.72
CA HIS A 171 -6.98 -30.54 8.65
C HIS A 171 -8.43 -30.30 9.09
N ARG A 172 -9.39 -31.07 8.54
CA ARG A 172 -10.81 -30.98 8.95
C ARG A 172 -11.00 -31.23 10.44
N ARG A 173 -10.30 -32.23 11.01
CA ARG A 173 -10.36 -32.50 12.45
C ARG A 173 -9.83 -31.32 13.25
N LEU A 174 -8.66 -30.79 12.89
CA LEU A 174 -8.02 -29.67 13.60
C LEU A 174 -8.86 -28.38 13.51
N VAL A 175 -9.47 -28.10 12.36
CA VAL A 175 -10.38 -26.96 12.18
C VAL A 175 -11.62 -27.10 13.07
N GLU A 176 -12.21 -28.28 13.12
CA GLU A 176 -13.39 -28.52 13.95
C GLU A 176 -13.05 -28.45 15.45
N GLU A 177 -11.93 -29.02 15.86
CA GLU A 177 -11.41 -28.90 17.23
C GLU A 177 -11.15 -27.42 17.60
N ALA A 178 -10.52 -26.65 16.70
CA ALA A 178 -10.27 -25.23 16.91
C ALA A 178 -11.59 -24.45 17.05
N ARG A 179 -12.57 -24.70 16.16
CA ARG A 179 -13.88 -24.06 16.21
C ARG A 179 -14.62 -24.38 17.51
N GLN A 180 -14.63 -25.64 17.93
CA GLN A 180 -15.28 -26.06 19.18
C GLN A 180 -14.61 -25.46 20.42
N ALA A 181 -13.28 -25.32 20.39
CA ALA A 181 -12.51 -24.73 21.48
C ALA A 181 -12.45 -23.20 21.45
N GLY A 182 -13.01 -22.54 20.43
CA GLY A 182 -12.88 -21.10 20.23
C GLY A 182 -11.43 -20.64 20.00
N LEU A 183 -10.58 -21.52 19.47
CA LEU A 183 -9.18 -21.26 19.17
C LEU A 183 -9.01 -20.75 17.74
N SER A 184 -7.84 -20.16 17.47
CA SER A 184 -7.44 -19.81 16.10
C SER A 184 -7.31 -21.06 15.24
N MET A 185 -7.61 -20.92 13.95
CA MET A 185 -7.40 -21.96 12.94
C MET A 185 -5.96 -22.51 12.96
N PRO A 186 -5.76 -23.77 12.53
CA PRO A 186 -4.43 -24.38 12.44
C PRO A 186 -3.47 -23.50 11.64
N ARG A 187 -2.22 -23.41 12.10
CA ARG A 187 -1.19 -22.60 11.43
C ARG A 187 -0.55 -23.37 10.29
N GLU A 188 -0.92 -22.99 9.07
CA GLU A 188 -0.23 -23.45 7.87
C GLU A 188 1.09 -22.71 7.66
N ASP A 189 2.03 -23.34 6.96
CA ASP A 189 3.19 -22.60 6.44
C ASP A 189 2.72 -21.78 5.24
N VAL A 190 3.54 -20.82 4.83
CA VAL A 190 3.28 -20.05 3.62
C VAL A 190 4.35 -20.28 2.58
N GLN A 191 3.92 -20.29 1.32
CA GLN A 191 4.79 -20.24 0.16
C GLN A 191 4.75 -18.84 -0.43
N LEU A 192 5.92 -18.23 -0.53
CA LEU A 192 6.15 -16.97 -1.21
C LEU A 192 6.60 -17.27 -2.63
N SER A 193 5.94 -16.67 -3.62
CA SER A 193 6.33 -16.73 -5.03
C SER A 193 6.51 -15.33 -5.57
N VAL A 194 7.70 -15.04 -6.10
CA VAL A 194 7.99 -13.77 -6.77
C VAL A 194 7.99 -13.98 -8.27
N ILE A 195 7.19 -13.19 -8.98
CA ILE A 195 6.88 -13.34 -10.39
C ILE A 195 7.16 -12.02 -11.11
N GLN A 196 7.80 -12.08 -12.27
CA GLN A 196 7.90 -10.93 -13.17
C GLN A 196 6.55 -10.67 -13.83
N VAL A 197 6.04 -9.45 -13.71
CA VAL A 197 4.70 -9.08 -14.19
C VAL A 197 4.58 -9.17 -15.72
N ASP A 198 5.63 -8.79 -16.46
CA ASP A 198 5.55 -8.68 -17.93
C ASP A 198 5.50 -10.03 -18.65
N ASN A 199 6.12 -11.08 -18.08
CA ASN A 199 6.29 -12.38 -18.74
C ASN A 199 5.83 -13.57 -17.88
N HIS A 200 5.29 -13.29 -16.68
CA HIS A 200 4.77 -14.25 -15.72
C HIS A 200 5.80 -15.29 -15.26
N THR A 201 7.10 -14.99 -15.38
CA THR A 201 8.17 -15.90 -14.99
C THR A 201 8.42 -15.80 -13.49
N ALA A 202 8.40 -16.94 -12.80
CA ALA A 202 8.81 -17.00 -11.41
C ALA A 202 10.33 -16.79 -11.29
N VAL A 203 10.73 -15.80 -10.51
CA VAL A 203 12.15 -15.45 -10.26
C VAL A 203 12.64 -15.89 -8.89
N GLY A 204 11.72 -16.27 -7.99
CA GLY A 204 12.06 -16.78 -6.68
C GLY A 204 10.89 -17.45 -5.99
N HIS A 205 11.21 -18.45 -5.17
CA HIS A 205 10.27 -19.06 -4.23
C HIS A 205 10.93 -19.16 -2.85
N ALA A 206 10.14 -18.96 -1.81
CA ALA A 206 10.56 -19.18 -0.44
C ALA A 206 9.42 -19.83 0.36
N ARG A 207 9.79 -20.56 1.41
CA ARG A 207 8.85 -21.08 2.41
C ARG A 207 9.10 -20.36 3.72
N ALA A 208 8.04 -19.93 4.38
CA ALA A 208 8.11 -19.33 5.70
C ALA A 208 7.10 -19.99 6.64
N TYR A 209 7.42 -20.01 7.93
CA TYR A 209 6.53 -20.56 8.96
C TYR A 209 5.37 -19.63 9.32
N ASN A 210 5.51 -18.34 9.02
CA ASN A 210 4.51 -17.32 9.26
C ASN A 210 4.47 -16.36 8.06
N PRO A 211 3.35 -15.64 7.84
CA PRO A 211 3.27 -14.54 6.88
C PRO A 211 4.47 -13.60 7.02
N THR A 212 5.09 -13.26 5.90
CA THR A 212 6.32 -12.46 5.88
C THR A 212 6.19 -11.35 4.86
N ASP A 213 6.33 -10.10 5.30
CA ASP A 213 6.39 -8.98 4.38
C ASP A 213 7.76 -8.89 3.72
N LEU A 214 7.86 -9.29 2.45
CA LEU A 214 9.09 -9.20 1.67
C LEU A 214 9.17 -7.82 0.99
N PRO A 215 10.14 -6.95 1.34
CA PRO A 215 10.30 -5.63 0.73
C PRO A 215 10.97 -5.74 -0.65
N LEU A 216 10.15 -5.98 -1.68
CA LEU A 216 10.61 -6.02 -3.07
C LEU A 216 11.14 -4.67 -3.54
N ILE A 217 12.27 -4.68 -4.26
CA ILE A 217 12.87 -3.51 -4.89
C ILE A 217 13.67 -3.93 -6.12
N ALA A 218 13.59 -3.14 -7.19
CA ALA A 218 14.34 -3.39 -8.43
C ALA A 218 14.11 -4.83 -8.95
N ASP A 219 15.18 -5.61 -9.04
CA ASP A 219 15.25 -7.02 -9.42
C ASP A 219 15.56 -7.93 -8.22
N GLY A 220 15.15 -7.54 -7.01
CA GLY A 220 15.44 -8.26 -5.78
C GLY A 220 14.58 -7.84 -4.59
N TYR A 221 15.17 -7.92 -3.40
CA TYR A 221 14.52 -7.57 -2.14
C TYR A 221 15.51 -6.98 -1.13
N LEU A 222 14.98 -6.31 -0.11
CA LEU A 222 15.77 -5.81 1.02
C LEU A 222 15.82 -6.84 2.16
N GLU A 223 16.96 -6.95 2.82
CA GLU A 223 17.18 -7.82 3.98
C GLU A 223 17.78 -6.99 5.12
N THR A 224 17.13 -6.98 6.28
CA THR A 224 17.65 -6.34 7.48
C THR A 224 18.24 -7.39 8.43
N LEU A 225 19.48 -7.15 8.87
CA LEU A 225 20.23 -8.02 9.77
C LEU A 225 20.60 -7.25 11.03
N SER A 226 20.43 -7.89 12.19
CA SER A 226 20.93 -7.35 13.45
C SER A 226 22.46 -7.34 13.45
N ALA A 227 23.04 -6.20 13.83
CA ALA A 227 24.45 -6.04 14.10
C ALA A 227 24.68 -5.88 15.62
N LYS A 228 25.86 -5.42 16.04
CA LYS A 228 26.19 -5.32 17.46
C LYS A 228 25.43 -4.18 18.15
N GLY A 229 24.69 -4.49 19.21
CA GLY A 229 23.92 -3.51 19.98
C GLY A 229 22.68 -3.05 19.21
N ASP A 230 22.34 -1.76 19.30
CA ASP A 230 21.19 -1.17 18.59
C ASP A 230 21.52 -0.83 17.13
N HIS A 231 22.44 -1.56 16.51
CA HIS A 231 22.84 -1.36 15.11
C HIS A 231 22.24 -2.43 14.20
N TRP A 232 21.84 -2.02 13.01
CA TRP A 232 21.22 -2.86 12.01
C TRP A 232 21.87 -2.61 10.65
N MET A 233 22.04 -3.68 9.89
CA MET A 233 22.57 -3.64 8.53
C MET A 233 21.45 -3.96 7.55
N VAL A 234 21.21 -3.06 6.60
CA VAL A 234 20.24 -3.25 5.52
C VAL A 234 21.01 -3.59 4.25
N ARG A 235 20.66 -4.71 3.63
CA ARG A 235 21.27 -5.23 2.40
C ARG A 235 20.25 -5.26 1.28
N TYR A 236 20.72 -4.99 0.07
CA TYR A 236 20.01 -5.31 -1.15
C TYR A 236 20.43 -6.70 -1.62
N LYS A 237 19.46 -7.57 -1.90
CA LYS A 237 19.67 -8.93 -2.41
C LYS A 237 18.99 -9.04 -3.77
N PRO A 238 19.72 -8.89 -4.89
CA PRO A 238 19.15 -9.17 -6.19
C PRO A 238 18.81 -10.66 -6.30
N PHE A 239 17.80 -11.02 -7.11
CA PHE A 239 17.53 -12.44 -7.41
C PHE A 239 18.69 -13.08 -8.19
N GLN A 240 19.50 -12.26 -8.86
CA GLN A 240 20.71 -12.69 -9.56
C GLN A 240 21.89 -11.79 -9.18
N GLY A 241 23.00 -12.41 -8.75
CA GLY A 241 24.22 -11.70 -8.37
C GLY A 241 24.45 -11.65 -6.86
N GLU A 242 25.46 -10.89 -6.46
CA GLU A 242 25.90 -10.82 -5.07
C GLU A 242 25.15 -9.73 -4.29
N PRO A 243 24.74 -9.99 -3.04
CA PRO A 243 24.14 -8.96 -2.21
C PRO A 243 25.10 -7.82 -1.86
N SER A 244 24.57 -6.61 -1.70
CA SER A 244 25.32 -5.42 -1.30
C SER A 244 24.75 -4.77 -0.04
N VAL A 245 25.62 -4.28 0.85
CA VAL A 245 25.19 -3.45 1.99
C VAL A 245 24.75 -2.08 1.46
N VAL A 246 23.55 -1.64 1.84
CA VAL A 246 22.99 -0.35 1.44
C VAL A 246 23.03 0.66 2.58
N ALA A 247 22.78 0.21 3.81
CA ALA A 247 22.80 1.10 4.97
C ALA A 247 23.21 0.36 6.25
N GLU A 248 23.84 1.10 7.15
CA GLU A 248 23.99 0.72 8.56
C GLU A 248 23.32 1.81 9.40
N VAL A 249 22.40 1.42 10.28
CA VAL A 249 21.59 2.35 11.06
C VAL A 249 21.54 1.97 12.52
N ALA A 250 21.40 2.99 13.37
CA ALA A 250 21.06 2.79 14.78
C ALA A 250 19.53 2.80 14.93
N SER A 251 18.98 1.82 15.63
CA SER A 251 17.54 1.72 15.94
C SER A 251 17.34 0.86 17.18
N SER A 252 16.56 1.36 18.13
CA SER A 252 16.17 0.64 19.36
C SER A 252 15.15 -0.48 19.12
N CYS A 253 14.61 -0.56 17.91
CA CYS A 253 13.70 -1.61 17.45
C CYS A 253 14.18 -2.17 16.10
N HIS A 254 13.64 -3.31 15.66
CA HIS A 254 13.85 -3.78 14.29
C HIS A 254 13.38 -2.71 13.30
N PRO A 255 14.25 -2.21 12.40
CA PRO A 255 13.84 -1.26 11.37
C PRO A 255 12.73 -1.81 10.49
N ASN A 256 11.88 -0.95 9.95
CA ASN A 256 10.93 -1.35 8.92
C ASN A 256 11.38 -0.78 7.58
N GLU A 257 11.64 -1.67 6.63
CA GLU A 257 12.10 -1.36 5.29
C GLU A 257 10.99 -1.52 4.25
N SER A 258 10.98 -0.61 3.28
CA SER A 258 10.19 -0.73 2.06
C SER A 258 10.91 -0.03 0.92
N SER A 259 10.29 0.01 -0.26
CA SER A 259 10.85 0.67 -1.44
C SER A 259 9.98 1.85 -1.83
N LEU A 260 10.61 2.98 -2.19
CA LEU A 260 9.92 4.14 -2.75
C LEU A 260 9.82 4.06 -4.28
N ASN A 261 10.83 3.45 -4.90
CA ASN A 261 10.93 3.15 -6.32
C ASN A 261 12.03 2.09 -6.52
N GLY A 262 12.27 1.68 -7.77
CA GLY A 262 13.28 0.68 -8.10
C GLY A 262 14.74 1.05 -7.78
N GLN A 263 15.04 2.20 -7.16
CA GLN A 263 16.41 2.60 -6.79
C GLN A 263 16.52 3.20 -5.39
N THR A 264 15.42 3.33 -4.66
CA THR A 264 15.36 4.06 -3.39
C THR A 264 14.63 3.22 -2.35
N LEU A 265 15.31 2.93 -1.26
CA LEU A 265 14.72 2.31 -0.09
C LEU A 265 14.14 3.36 0.85
N PHE A 266 13.08 2.98 1.54
CA PHE A 266 12.51 3.72 2.66
C PHE A 266 12.76 2.94 3.93
N LEU A 267 13.26 3.63 4.96
CA LEU A 267 13.62 3.02 6.22
C LEU A 267 12.99 3.79 7.37
N SER A 268 12.26 3.07 8.22
CA SER A 268 11.75 3.56 9.49
C SER A 268 12.54 2.94 10.64
N THR A 269 13.16 3.77 11.46
CA THR A 269 13.91 3.37 12.66
C THR A 269 13.30 3.96 13.92
N CYS A 270 13.41 3.28 15.06
CA CYS A 270 12.98 3.84 16.35
C CYS A 270 14.08 4.71 16.96
N SER A 271 13.69 5.89 17.46
CA SER A 271 14.59 6.72 18.26
C SER A 271 14.82 6.11 19.65
N GLY A 272 16.05 6.17 20.15
CA GLY A 272 16.34 5.75 21.53
C GLY A 272 15.73 6.75 22.52
N GLY A 273 14.70 6.34 23.26
CA GLY A 273 14.11 7.14 24.35
C GLY A 273 12.77 7.84 24.07
N GLY A 274 12.07 7.50 22.97
CA GLY A 274 10.73 8.01 22.68
C GLY A 274 9.93 7.10 21.74
N SER A 275 8.66 7.45 21.49
CA SER A 275 7.78 6.76 20.54
C SER A 275 7.98 7.21 19.09
N ASP A 276 8.73 8.28 18.86
CA ASP A 276 8.95 8.82 17.53
C ASP A 276 9.87 7.95 16.69
N HIS A 277 9.57 7.93 15.40
CA HIS A 277 10.35 7.24 14.40
C HIS A 277 11.22 8.21 13.61
N VAL A 278 12.25 7.69 12.97
CA VAL A 278 13.02 8.42 11.97
C VAL A 278 12.82 7.73 10.65
N PHE A 279 12.26 8.47 9.69
CA PHE A 279 12.05 8.02 8.33
C PHE A 279 13.18 8.52 7.44
N GLN A 280 13.73 7.64 6.62
CA GLN A 280 14.87 7.94 5.76
C GLN A 280 14.64 7.37 4.36
N ALA A 281 14.99 8.13 3.33
CA ALA A 281 15.18 7.60 2.00
C ALA A 281 16.66 7.45 1.71
N ILE A 282 17.04 6.29 1.20
CA ILE A 282 18.43 5.95 0.90
C ILE A 282 18.44 5.28 -0.47
N SER A 283 19.27 5.79 -1.39
CA SER A 283 19.47 5.14 -2.70
C SER A 283 20.10 3.75 -2.51
N LEU A 284 19.94 2.84 -3.47
CA LEU A 284 20.60 1.53 -3.45
C LEU A 284 22.14 1.59 -3.37
N THR A 285 22.77 2.72 -3.73
CA THR A 285 24.22 2.94 -3.56
C THR A 285 24.60 3.43 -2.16
N GLY A 286 23.67 3.49 -1.22
CA GLY A 286 23.86 3.93 0.16
C GLY A 286 23.87 5.43 0.41
N LYS A 287 23.62 6.27 -0.61
CA LYS A 287 23.45 7.71 -0.43
C LYS A 287 22.10 7.99 0.26
N ARG A 288 22.15 8.55 1.47
CA ARG A 288 20.96 9.10 2.13
C ARG A 288 20.47 10.34 1.36
N LEU A 289 19.24 10.29 0.89
CA LEU A 289 18.60 11.35 0.11
C LEU A 289 17.97 12.39 1.04
N TRP A 290 17.18 11.93 2.00
CA TRP A 290 16.55 12.77 3.02
C TRP A 290 16.23 11.96 4.27
N SER A 291 15.96 12.68 5.36
CA SER A 291 15.57 12.11 6.65
C SER A 291 14.65 13.07 7.39
N TYR A 292 13.61 12.49 7.99
CA TYR A 292 12.61 13.21 8.77
C TYR A 292 12.37 12.50 10.10
N ARG A 293 12.12 13.28 11.15
CA ARG A 293 11.57 12.74 12.39
C ARG A 293 10.06 12.63 12.24
N TRP A 294 9.54 11.43 12.36
CA TRP A 294 8.11 11.12 12.25
C TRP A 294 7.47 11.14 13.63
N ASP A 295 6.43 11.96 13.76
CA ASP A 295 5.67 12.11 14.99
C ASP A 295 4.76 10.90 15.24
N SER A 296 4.80 10.38 16.46
CA SER A 296 4.10 9.16 16.88
C SER A 296 2.57 9.27 16.99
N HIS A 297 1.97 10.41 16.68
CA HIS A 297 0.52 10.53 16.48
C HIS A 297 0.08 10.08 15.08
N PHE A 298 1.01 9.79 14.17
CA PHE A 298 0.67 9.33 12.82
C PHE A 298 1.05 7.87 12.64
N ILE A 299 0.05 7.04 12.43
CA ILE A 299 0.17 5.58 12.40
C ILE A 299 -0.31 4.98 11.07
N TRP A 300 0.01 3.69 10.89
CA TRP A 300 -0.46 2.82 9.80
C TRP A 300 -0.32 3.46 8.41
N PRO A 301 0.94 3.72 7.98
CA PRO A 301 1.16 4.31 6.68
C PRO A 301 0.69 3.38 5.56
N THR A 302 0.06 3.96 4.55
CA THR A 302 -0.13 3.35 3.23
C THR A 302 0.50 4.25 2.18
N THR A 303 0.82 3.67 1.02
CA THR A 303 1.51 4.39 -0.05
C THR A 303 0.86 4.16 -1.41
N ALA A 304 0.92 5.20 -2.23
CA ALA A 304 0.70 5.13 -3.67
C ALA A 304 1.91 5.75 -4.38
N TYR A 305 2.26 5.23 -5.55
CA TYR A 305 3.46 5.62 -6.29
C TYR A 305 3.05 6.17 -7.66
N SER A 306 3.78 7.15 -8.19
CA SER A 306 3.70 7.45 -9.62
C SER A 306 4.50 6.39 -10.39
N GLU A 307 4.03 6.00 -11.58
CA GLU A 307 4.70 4.98 -12.40
C GLU A 307 6.15 5.37 -12.77
N ASN A 308 6.41 6.67 -12.95
CA ASN A 308 7.76 7.17 -13.20
C ASN A 308 8.70 7.14 -11.97
N GLY A 309 8.18 6.74 -10.79
CA GLY A 309 8.93 6.59 -9.55
C GLY A 309 9.44 7.88 -8.94
N GLN A 310 9.01 9.05 -9.43
CA GLN A 310 9.47 10.35 -8.95
C GLN A 310 8.67 10.88 -7.77
N ARG A 311 7.42 10.42 -7.60
CA ARG A 311 6.54 10.80 -6.50
C ARG A 311 6.03 9.61 -5.72
N ILE A 312 5.79 9.89 -4.46
CA ILE A 312 5.06 9.01 -3.55
C ILE A 312 4.00 9.83 -2.82
N ALA A 313 2.82 9.24 -2.65
CA ALA A 313 1.80 9.73 -1.75
C ALA A 313 1.79 8.84 -0.50
N PHE A 314 2.07 9.42 0.65
CA PHE A 314 2.00 8.77 1.96
C PHE A 314 0.68 9.13 2.63
N SER A 315 -0.14 8.13 2.94
CA SER A 315 -1.31 8.32 3.78
C SER A 315 -1.05 7.79 5.18
N THR A 316 -1.43 8.56 6.19
CA THR A 316 -1.36 8.15 7.61
C THR A 316 -2.63 8.52 8.35
N LEU A 317 -2.92 7.76 9.41
CA LEU A 317 -4.00 8.09 10.34
C LEU A 317 -3.43 8.90 11.50
N ARG A 318 -4.07 10.01 11.83
CA ARG A 318 -3.76 10.82 13.00
C ARG A 318 -4.57 10.32 14.19
N VAL A 319 -3.91 10.06 15.31
CA VAL A 319 -4.51 9.69 16.59
C VAL A 319 -4.38 10.81 17.62
N ALA A 320 -5.26 10.80 18.63
CA ALA A 320 -5.33 11.84 19.65
C ALA A 320 -4.15 11.88 20.62
N ARG A 321 -3.39 10.78 20.74
CA ARG A 321 -2.20 10.66 21.58
C ARG A 321 -1.11 9.88 20.85
N PRO A 322 0.16 9.96 21.28
CA PRO A 322 1.22 9.10 20.77
C PRO A 322 0.85 7.63 20.99
N VAL A 323 1.06 6.81 19.96
CA VAL A 323 0.83 5.36 20.00
C VAL A 323 2.13 4.65 19.63
N SER A 324 2.62 3.82 20.54
CA SER A 324 3.72 2.88 20.26
C SER A 324 3.19 1.55 19.70
N ALA A 325 4.07 0.68 19.22
CA ALA A 325 3.70 -0.57 18.55
C ALA A 325 2.81 -1.52 19.38
N MET A 326 2.82 -1.40 20.71
CA MET A 326 2.06 -2.26 21.62
C MET A 326 0.87 -1.56 22.30
N ASP A 327 0.68 -0.26 22.05
CA ASP A 327 -0.38 0.49 22.70
C ASP A 327 -1.73 0.17 22.05
N PRO A 328 -2.73 -0.31 22.81
CA PRO A 328 -4.09 -0.43 22.29
C PRO A 328 -4.61 0.97 22.01
N PHE A 329 -5.40 1.14 20.95
CA PHE A 329 -6.21 2.34 20.73
C PHE A 329 -7.51 1.94 20.02
N ASP A 330 -8.53 2.78 20.15
CA ASP A 330 -9.83 2.54 19.52
C ASP A 330 -10.16 3.61 18.46
N GLU A 331 -11.25 3.37 17.73
CA GLU A 331 -11.71 4.23 16.65
C GLU A 331 -12.00 5.67 17.09
N THR A 332 -12.40 5.89 18.35
CA THR A 332 -12.72 7.23 18.88
C THR A 332 -11.48 8.12 19.03
N GLU A 333 -10.29 7.51 19.03
CA GLU A 333 -9.02 8.23 19.07
C GLU A 333 -8.57 8.72 17.68
N LEU A 334 -9.22 8.28 16.59
CA LEU A 334 -8.89 8.68 15.23
C LEU A 334 -9.39 10.11 14.93
N GLN A 335 -8.46 10.99 14.56
CA GLN A 335 -8.73 12.40 14.29
C GLN A 335 -8.83 12.72 12.79
N GLY A 336 -8.24 11.91 11.92
CA GLY A 336 -8.21 12.17 10.49
C GLY A 336 -7.24 11.27 9.73
N GLN A 337 -7.39 11.23 8.40
CA GLN A 337 -6.42 10.61 7.50
C GLN A 337 -5.72 11.72 6.72
N ARG A 338 -4.40 11.87 6.89
CA ARG A 338 -3.58 12.85 6.17
C ARG A 338 -2.82 12.16 5.06
N ILE A 339 -2.87 12.74 3.86
CA ILE A 339 -2.12 12.31 2.69
C ILE A 339 -1.10 13.40 2.34
N GLU A 340 0.15 13.00 2.17
CA GLU A 340 1.27 13.88 1.80
C GLU A 340 1.94 13.36 0.54
N VAL A 341 2.02 14.19 -0.49
CA VAL A 341 2.71 13.88 -1.75
C VAL A 341 4.11 14.46 -1.70
N LEU A 342 5.12 13.61 -1.85
CA LEU A 342 6.54 13.95 -1.76
C LEU A 342 7.28 13.67 -3.06
N ASP A 343 8.29 14.49 -3.35
CA ASP A 343 9.34 14.17 -4.32
C ASP A 343 10.24 13.08 -3.73
N VAL A 344 10.39 11.92 -4.39
CA VAL A 344 11.17 10.78 -3.87
C VAL A 344 12.64 11.12 -3.69
N GLU A 345 13.22 11.91 -4.59
CA GLU A 345 14.65 12.26 -4.53
C GLU A 345 14.98 13.29 -3.44
N THR A 346 14.11 14.29 -3.26
CA THR A 346 14.42 15.45 -2.41
C THR A 346 13.69 15.43 -1.07
N GLY A 347 12.64 14.62 -0.93
CA GLY A 347 11.74 14.59 0.23
C GLY A 347 10.80 15.80 0.29
N LYS A 348 10.88 16.71 -0.69
CA LYS A 348 10.10 17.95 -0.71
C LYS A 348 8.60 17.64 -0.81
N LEU A 349 7.81 18.21 0.10
CA LEU A 349 6.36 18.18 0.03
C LEU A 349 5.87 18.98 -1.17
N ALA A 350 5.09 18.34 -2.03
CA ALA A 350 4.35 18.97 -3.10
C ALA A 350 2.91 19.29 -2.71
N MET A 351 2.27 18.45 -1.89
CA MET A 351 0.90 18.63 -1.43
C MET A 351 0.64 17.90 -0.12
N SER A 352 -0.22 18.47 0.73
CA SER A 352 -0.80 17.79 1.89
C SER A 352 -2.30 18.02 1.93
N GLN A 353 -3.08 16.96 2.14
CA GLN A 353 -4.54 17.03 2.19
C GLN A 353 -5.11 15.98 3.15
N PHE A 354 -6.26 16.27 3.75
CA PHE A 354 -7.03 15.29 4.53
C PHE A 354 -8.06 14.57 3.65
N ALA A 355 -8.16 13.25 3.77
CA ALA A 355 -9.21 12.46 3.13
C ALA A 355 -10.45 12.34 4.01
N THR A 356 -11.62 12.31 3.36
CA THR A 356 -12.90 12.01 3.99
C THR A 356 -13.79 11.20 3.02
N PRO A 357 -14.21 9.97 3.38
CA PRO A 357 -13.97 9.30 4.67
C PRO A 357 -12.51 8.89 4.87
N MET A 358 -12.15 8.65 6.12
CA MET A 358 -10.89 7.99 6.46
C MET A 358 -10.97 6.53 5.97
N LEU A 359 -9.89 5.98 5.42
CA LEU A 359 -9.74 4.56 5.11
C LEU A 359 -8.35 4.09 5.53
N SER A 360 -8.28 3.28 6.58
CA SER A 360 -7.01 2.73 7.10
C SER A 360 -6.30 1.75 6.15
N GLY A 361 -7.06 1.15 5.22
CA GLY A 361 -6.53 0.36 4.11
C GLY A 361 -5.94 1.21 2.98
N GLY A 362 -6.12 2.54 3.02
CA GLY A 362 -5.75 3.46 1.94
C GLY A 362 -6.70 3.36 0.76
N GLN A 363 -6.15 3.49 -0.45
CA GLN A 363 -6.85 3.35 -1.74
C GLN A 363 -7.91 4.42 -2.05
N ASN A 364 -8.17 5.37 -1.16
CA ASN A 364 -8.97 6.57 -1.45
C ASN A 364 -8.14 7.73 -2.04
N TYR A 365 -6.96 7.44 -2.56
CA TYR A 365 -6.07 8.40 -3.20
C TYR A 365 -5.13 7.70 -4.18
N GLY A 366 -4.62 8.45 -5.15
CA GLY A 366 -3.72 7.95 -6.19
C GLY A 366 -2.89 9.04 -6.84
N LEU A 367 -1.90 8.64 -7.62
CA LEU A 367 -1.03 9.52 -8.42
C LEU A 367 -1.14 9.15 -9.89
N SER A 368 -1.08 10.14 -10.78
CA SER A 368 -0.95 9.88 -12.22
C SER A 368 0.40 9.22 -12.53
N ALA A 369 0.51 8.56 -13.68
CA ALA A 369 1.72 7.86 -14.10
C ALA A 369 2.97 8.77 -14.09
N ASP A 370 2.81 10.02 -14.51
CA ASP A 370 3.87 11.04 -14.51
C ASP A 370 4.06 11.76 -13.16
N GLY A 371 3.22 11.46 -12.16
CA GLY A 371 3.23 12.10 -10.86
C GLY A 371 2.89 13.60 -10.90
N ARG A 372 2.25 14.10 -11.95
CA ARG A 372 1.84 15.51 -12.03
C ARG A 372 0.43 15.77 -11.58
N ARG A 373 -0.35 14.72 -11.31
CA ARG A 373 -1.67 14.83 -10.70
C ARG A 373 -1.82 13.92 -9.52
N PHE A 374 -2.58 14.42 -8.56
CA PHE A 374 -2.99 13.72 -7.37
C PHE A 374 -4.51 13.65 -7.34
N VAL A 375 -5.04 12.48 -6.99
CA VAL A 375 -6.48 12.29 -6.81
C VAL A 375 -6.75 11.83 -5.37
N ILE A 376 -7.84 12.30 -4.79
CA ILE A 376 -8.28 11.95 -3.44
C ILE A 376 -9.80 11.96 -3.34
N LEU A 377 -10.34 11.04 -2.53
CA LEU A 377 -11.73 11.08 -2.11
C LEU A 377 -11.88 11.98 -0.88
N ARG A 378 -12.63 13.06 -1.02
CA ARG A 378 -12.84 14.05 0.04
C ARG A 378 -14.20 14.72 -0.08
N GLU A 379 -14.92 14.77 1.03
CA GLU A 379 -16.19 15.49 1.18
C GLU A 379 -17.22 15.07 0.13
N ASN A 380 -17.42 13.75 -0.02
CA ASN A 380 -18.33 13.14 -1.02
C ASN A 380 -18.04 13.57 -2.46
N ALA A 381 -16.77 13.82 -2.78
CA ALA A 381 -16.32 14.08 -4.13
C ALA A 381 -14.95 13.44 -4.38
N ILE A 382 -14.70 13.11 -5.64
CA ILE A 382 -13.36 12.86 -6.15
C ILE A 382 -12.77 14.23 -6.48
N GLU A 383 -11.65 14.56 -5.86
CA GLU A 383 -10.89 15.78 -6.13
C GLU A 383 -9.60 15.44 -6.86
N VAL A 384 -9.32 16.18 -7.94
CA VAL A 384 -8.07 16.08 -8.70
C VAL A 384 -7.31 17.39 -8.54
N TYR A 385 -6.02 17.26 -8.27
CA TYR A 385 -5.10 18.37 -8.09
C TYR A 385 -3.93 18.27 -9.06
N ASP A 386 -3.59 19.38 -9.69
CA ASP A 386 -2.31 19.50 -10.39
C ASP A 386 -1.18 19.72 -9.38
N LEU A 387 -0.12 18.93 -9.55
CA LEU A 387 1.09 19.01 -8.76
C LEU A 387 2.16 19.79 -9.53
N PRO A 388 3.04 20.52 -8.81
CA PRO A 388 4.19 21.15 -9.44
C PRO A 388 5.09 20.10 -10.12
N ALA A 389 5.91 20.52 -11.07
CA ALA A 389 6.95 19.65 -11.61
C ALA A 389 7.90 19.19 -10.47
N VAL A 390 8.37 17.95 -10.56
CA VAL A 390 9.34 17.40 -9.60
C VAL A 390 10.61 18.24 -9.67
N THR A 391 11.08 18.69 -8.51
CA THR A 391 12.36 19.41 -8.48
C THR A 391 13.47 18.36 -8.54
N THR A 392 14.03 18.11 -9.72
CA THR A 392 15.25 17.29 -9.80
C THR A 392 16.34 18.02 -9.03
N ALA A 393 17.07 17.31 -8.17
CA ALA A 393 18.30 17.88 -7.65
C ALA A 393 19.26 17.99 -8.84
N LEU A 394 19.30 19.18 -9.48
CA LEU A 394 20.36 19.53 -10.40
C LEU A 394 21.66 19.15 -9.72
N ALA A 395 22.39 18.21 -10.33
CA ALA A 395 23.77 17.95 -9.98
C ALA A 395 24.47 19.31 -9.99
N ALA A 396 24.74 19.86 -8.81
CA ALA A 396 25.63 20.97 -8.64
C ALA A 396 27.03 20.46 -8.98
N VAL A 397 27.28 20.33 -10.28
CA VAL A 397 28.60 20.28 -10.88
C VAL A 397 28.82 21.70 -11.39
N ASN A 398 29.56 22.46 -10.59
CA ASN A 398 30.68 23.26 -11.05
C ASN A 398 31.64 23.47 -9.89
#